data_AF-A0A7C3LKK8-F1
#
_entry.id   AF-A0A7C3LKK8-F1
#
_cell.length_a   1.000
_cell.length_b   1.000
_cell.length_c   1.000
_cell.angle_alpha   90.00
_cell.angle_beta   90.00
_cell.angle_gamma   90.00
#
_symmetry.space_group_name_H-M   'P 1'
#
loop_
_entity.id
_entity.type
_entity.pdbx_description
1 polymer ?
#
loop_
_entity_poly.entity_id
_entity_poly.type
_entity_poly.pdbx_seq_one_letter_code
_entity_poly.pdbx_strand_id
1 'polypeptide(L)'
;MTQKAASQATTPAPATSRFTLRTFGLLLLPIILLAGVIALFLSTGGGLELESPVPIEELTIEKYRLERDYIELQVRNTGPEELTIAQVIVNDAIMPFTVIPDPTIPRLGQAFVQIRYAWTEGEAYAVRLFTSNAVPFDVDIPVAFVTPQPDEKTLWGFTLIGLYVGVIPIFLGIFWLPALRDLGRRWMLFLMAVTAGLLLFLGFDTIAEAFEQAAEVPGVFQGIGLIGIGVVATFLILDMISKRQVETGRDEASKRLSLAFMIALGIGIHNLGEGLAIGAAYSIGEIALGQFLVVGFIIQNITEGLGIIAPILRDRPSIRNLALMGLVGGAPAILGAWIGGFFPSPTMAVLFLAIGAGAIFQVVYEISKMIQRDQAKEPMYGTAFSGVLTGMLLLWVTGLLIK
;
A
#
# COMPACT_ATOMS: atom_id res chain seq x y z
N MET A 1 -38.31 25.44 -62.45
CA MET A 1 -37.67 25.84 -61.18
C MET A 1 -38.16 24.89 -60.12
N THR A 2 -37.40 23.82 -59.86
CA THR A 2 -37.83 22.67 -59.05
C THR A 2 -37.05 22.67 -57.74
N GLN A 3 -37.78 22.83 -56.65
CA GLN A 3 -37.31 22.90 -55.27
C GLN A 3 -36.83 21.50 -54.83
N LYS A 4 -35.55 21.38 -54.43
CA LYS A 4 -34.97 20.15 -53.90
C LYS A 4 -35.06 20.22 -52.38
N ALA A 5 -36.00 19.47 -51.79
CA ALA A 5 -36.15 19.34 -50.34
C ALA A 5 -34.96 18.56 -49.75
N ALA A 6 -34.33 19.14 -48.74
CA ALA A 6 -33.25 18.53 -47.98
C ALA A 6 -33.82 17.47 -47.02
N SER A 7 -33.36 16.24 -47.17
CA SER A 7 -33.58 15.15 -46.21
C SER A 7 -32.73 15.41 -44.96
N GLN A 8 -33.39 15.69 -43.83
CA GLN A 8 -32.76 15.70 -42.52
C GLN A 8 -32.53 14.25 -42.08
N ALA A 9 -31.28 13.82 -42.04
CA ALA A 9 -30.89 12.56 -41.42
C ALA A 9 -31.04 12.68 -39.89
N THR A 10 -32.06 12.03 -39.35
CA THR A 10 -32.24 11.83 -37.91
C THR A 10 -31.16 10.89 -37.40
N THR A 11 -30.20 11.41 -36.63
CA THR A 11 -29.30 10.60 -35.80
C THR A 11 -30.12 9.75 -34.83
N PRO A 12 -29.97 8.42 -34.78
CA PRO A 12 -30.69 7.59 -33.83
C PRO A 12 -30.20 7.91 -32.42
N ALA A 13 -31.14 8.17 -31.51
CA ALA A 13 -30.87 8.34 -30.09
C ALA A 13 -30.17 7.08 -29.52
N PRO A 14 -29.26 7.21 -28.53
CA PRO A 14 -28.61 6.05 -27.93
C PRO A 14 -29.67 5.15 -27.30
N ALA A 15 -29.74 3.90 -27.76
CA ALA A 15 -30.62 2.88 -27.21
C ALA A 15 -30.21 2.64 -25.75
N THR A 16 -31.00 3.15 -24.80
CA THR A 16 -30.87 2.79 -23.40
C THR A 16 -31.27 1.32 -23.27
N SER A 17 -30.28 0.45 -23.17
CA SER A 17 -30.48 -0.97 -22.88
C SER A 17 -31.27 -1.10 -21.58
N ARG A 18 -32.57 -1.37 -21.69
CA ARG A 18 -33.42 -1.65 -20.53
C ARG A 18 -33.05 -3.05 -20.05
N PHE A 19 -32.43 -3.13 -18.88
CA PHE A 19 -32.20 -4.39 -18.18
C PHE A 19 -33.55 -5.11 -18.04
N THR A 20 -33.78 -6.16 -18.82
CA THR A 20 -35.06 -6.89 -18.79
C THR A 20 -35.03 -8.00 -17.74
N LEU A 21 -36.19 -8.37 -17.21
CA LEU A 21 -36.34 -9.55 -16.34
C LEU A 21 -35.75 -10.82 -16.98
N ARG A 22 -35.83 -10.94 -18.31
CA ARG A 22 -35.21 -12.03 -19.07
C ARG A 22 -33.68 -11.95 -19.02
N THR A 23 -33.10 -10.76 -19.17
CA THR A 23 -31.65 -10.53 -19.02
C THR A 23 -31.20 -10.85 -17.59
N PHE A 24 -31.94 -10.42 -16.57
CA PHE A 24 -31.66 -10.74 -15.17
C PHE A 24 -31.72 -12.25 -14.90
N GLY A 25 -32.75 -12.93 -15.42
CA GLY A 25 -32.87 -14.40 -15.32
C GLY A 25 -31.74 -15.15 -16.03
N LEU A 26 -31.32 -14.69 -17.22
CA LEU A 26 -30.19 -15.28 -17.95
C LEU A 26 -28.83 -15.05 -17.25
N LEU A 27 -28.67 -13.95 -16.51
CA LEU A 27 -27.47 -13.69 -15.72
C LEU A 27 -27.46 -14.50 -14.42
N LEU A 28 -28.62 -14.79 -13.83
CA LEU A 28 -28.73 -15.63 -12.63
C LEU A 28 -28.61 -17.13 -12.94
N LEU A 29 -29.02 -17.59 -14.12
CA LEU A 29 -29.04 -19.01 -14.46
C LEU A 29 -27.65 -19.68 -14.29
N PRO A 30 -26.52 -19.14 -14.78
CA PRO A 30 -25.20 -19.71 -14.53
C PRO A 30 -24.83 -19.76 -13.04
N ILE A 31 -25.23 -18.75 -12.25
CA ILE A 31 -24.96 -18.69 -10.81
C ILE A 31 -25.74 -19.79 -10.08
N ILE A 32 -27.01 -19.97 -10.43
CA ILE A 32 -27.86 -21.01 -9.85
C ILE A 32 -27.35 -22.41 -10.24
N LEU A 33 -26.98 -22.61 -11.52
CA LEU A 33 -26.39 -23.87 -11.98
C LEU A 33 -25.07 -24.15 -11.27
N LEU A 34 -24.20 -23.14 -11.12
CA LEU A 34 -22.95 -23.27 -10.36
C LEU A 34 -23.22 -23.63 -8.90
N ALA A 35 -24.15 -22.95 -8.24
CA ALA A 35 -24.56 -23.28 -6.87
C ALA A 35 -25.07 -24.73 -6.76
N GLY A 36 -25.85 -25.19 -7.75
CA GLY A 36 -26.31 -26.57 -7.84
C GLY A 36 -25.16 -27.57 -8.01
N VAL A 37 -24.18 -27.27 -8.86
CA VAL A 37 -22.98 -28.10 -9.04
C VAL A 37 -22.13 -28.13 -7.77
N ILE A 38 -21.93 -26.99 -7.10
CA ILE A 38 -21.20 -26.92 -5.82
C ILE A 38 -21.93 -27.74 -4.75
N ALA A 39 -23.24 -27.60 -4.63
CA ALA A 39 -24.04 -28.38 -3.67
C ALA A 39 -24.00 -29.88 -3.96
N LEU A 40 -24.05 -30.27 -5.23
CA LEU A 40 -23.89 -31.66 -5.65
C LEU A 40 -22.48 -32.18 -5.28
N PHE A 41 -21.43 -31.39 -5.55
CA PHE A 41 -20.06 -31.75 -5.20
C PHE A 41 -19.88 -31.92 -3.69
N LEU A 42 -20.33 -30.95 -2.89
CA LEU A 42 -20.22 -31.00 -1.42
C LEU A 42 -21.02 -32.15 -0.80
N SER A 43 -22.17 -32.53 -1.38
CA SER A 43 -22.98 -33.64 -0.87
C SER A 43 -22.52 -35.02 -1.33
N THR A 44 -21.79 -35.11 -2.45
CA THR A 44 -21.30 -36.39 -3.02
C THR A 44 -19.80 -36.60 -2.85
N GLY A 45 -19.08 -35.64 -2.26
CA GLY A 45 -17.61 -35.63 -2.23
C GLY A 45 -16.98 -35.56 -3.64
N GLY A 46 -17.75 -35.12 -4.65
CA GLY A 46 -17.34 -35.21 -6.05
C GLY A 46 -17.17 -36.65 -6.57
N GLY A 47 -17.75 -37.64 -5.89
CA GLY A 47 -17.57 -39.06 -6.20
C GLY A 47 -16.26 -39.67 -5.66
N LEU A 48 -15.55 -38.96 -4.78
CA LEU A 48 -14.33 -39.41 -4.13
C LEU A 48 -14.55 -39.38 -2.61
N GLU A 49 -14.46 -40.54 -1.95
CA GLU A 49 -14.42 -40.64 -0.48
C GLU A 49 -13.00 -40.34 0.00
N LEU A 50 -12.65 -39.06 0.06
CA LEU A 50 -11.37 -38.59 0.61
C LEU A 50 -11.66 -37.77 1.86
N GLU A 51 -11.65 -38.41 3.02
CA GLU A 51 -11.53 -37.69 4.30
C GLU A 51 -10.08 -37.24 4.47
N SER A 52 -9.87 -35.97 4.86
CA SER A 52 -8.54 -35.50 5.20
C SER A 52 -8.04 -36.29 6.42
N PRO A 53 -6.89 -36.97 6.34
CA PRO A 53 -6.41 -37.80 7.44
C PRO A 53 -5.99 -36.97 8.67
N VAL A 54 -5.86 -35.65 8.51
CA VAL A 54 -5.49 -34.71 9.57
C VAL A 54 -6.36 -33.46 9.44
N PRO A 55 -6.90 -32.90 10.55
CA PRO A 55 -7.56 -31.60 10.52
C PRO A 55 -6.60 -30.53 10.01
N ILE A 56 -7.07 -29.71 9.07
CA ILE A 56 -6.29 -28.58 8.56
C ILE A 56 -6.47 -27.45 9.57
N GLU A 57 -5.46 -27.21 10.39
CA GLU A 57 -5.44 -26.13 11.36
C GLU A 57 -4.48 -25.04 10.92
N GLU A 58 -4.93 -23.79 10.97
CA GLU A 58 -4.10 -22.63 10.63
C GLU A 58 -4.38 -21.54 11.66
N LEU A 59 -3.36 -21.20 12.45
CA LEU A 59 -3.41 -20.16 13.45
C LEU A 59 -2.40 -19.08 13.08
N THR A 60 -2.88 -17.90 12.77
CA THR A 60 -2.03 -16.73 12.55
C THR A 60 -1.82 -16.00 13.86
N ILE A 61 -0.58 -15.67 14.18
CA ILE A 61 -0.25 -14.74 15.26
C ILE A 61 -0.17 -13.34 14.67
N GLU A 62 -1.16 -12.51 14.99
CA GLU A 62 -1.30 -11.16 14.42
C GLU A 62 -0.37 -10.15 15.10
N LYS A 63 -0.14 -10.30 16.40
CA LYS A 63 0.65 -9.37 17.21
C LYS A 63 1.09 -10.03 18.51
N TYR A 64 2.23 -9.62 19.04
CA TYR A 64 2.59 -9.86 20.43
C TYR A 64 2.77 -8.53 21.18
N ARG A 65 2.45 -8.55 22.48
CA ARG A 65 2.62 -7.43 23.40
C ARG A 65 3.39 -7.93 24.62
N LEU A 66 4.51 -7.28 24.91
CA LEU A 66 5.30 -7.51 26.10
C LEU A 66 5.03 -6.41 27.11
N GLU A 67 4.55 -6.83 28.28
CA GLU A 67 4.44 -5.99 29.47
C GLU A 67 5.27 -6.60 30.59
N ARG A 68 5.50 -5.85 31.66
CA ARG A 68 6.25 -6.36 32.80
C ARG A 68 5.61 -7.66 33.33
N ASP A 69 6.40 -8.73 33.37
CA ASP A 69 6.02 -10.07 33.83
C ASP A 69 4.99 -10.83 32.98
N TYR A 70 4.76 -10.39 31.74
CA TYR A 70 3.67 -10.93 30.94
C TYR A 70 3.88 -10.78 29.42
N ILE A 71 3.52 -11.84 28.68
CA ILE A 71 3.52 -11.89 27.21
C ILE A 71 2.08 -12.15 26.76
N GLU A 72 1.56 -11.28 25.90
CA GLU A 72 0.25 -11.46 25.27
C GLU A 72 0.41 -11.69 23.78
N LEU A 73 -0.22 -12.73 23.26
CA LEU A 73 -0.28 -13.01 21.83
C LEU A 73 -1.72 -12.78 21.35
N GLN A 74 -1.88 -11.93 20.34
CA GLN A 74 -3.12 -11.82 19.59
C GLN A 74 -3.08 -12.85 18.46
N VAL A 75 -4.02 -13.78 18.46
CA VAL A 75 -4.08 -14.87 17.49
C VAL A 75 -5.42 -14.86 16.74
N ARG A 76 -5.41 -15.31 15.50
CA ARG A 76 -6.60 -15.50 14.66
C ARG A 76 -6.58 -16.89 14.05
N ASN A 77 -7.69 -17.61 14.17
CA ASN A 77 -7.88 -18.86 13.43
C ASN A 77 -8.17 -18.54 11.96
N THR A 78 -7.24 -18.88 11.08
CA THR A 78 -7.36 -18.67 9.63
C THR A 78 -7.66 -19.97 8.88
N GLY A 79 -7.77 -21.08 9.62
CA GLY A 79 -8.13 -22.39 9.13
C GLY A 79 -9.62 -22.53 8.76
N PRO A 80 -9.98 -23.67 8.14
CA PRO A 80 -11.35 -23.98 7.74
C PRO A 80 -12.29 -24.34 8.90
N GLU A 81 -11.76 -24.87 10.00
CA GLU A 81 -12.52 -25.36 11.15
C GLU A 81 -12.16 -24.60 12.43
N GLU A 82 -12.93 -24.79 13.50
CA GLU A 82 -12.54 -24.27 14.83
C GLU A 82 -11.34 -25.04 15.39
N LEU A 83 -10.52 -24.37 16.19
CA LEU A 83 -9.37 -24.99 16.85
C LEU A 83 -9.33 -24.58 18.33
N THR A 84 -8.81 -25.44 19.18
CA THR A 84 -8.67 -25.17 20.62
C THR A 84 -7.20 -25.13 21.02
N ILE A 85 -6.76 -24.04 21.66
CA ILE A 85 -5.39 -23.93 22.20
C ILE A 85 -5.30 -24.73 23.49
N ALA A 86 -4.38 -25.69 23.55
CA ALA A 86 -4.23 -26.63 24.65
C ALA A 86 -2.99 -26.39 25.51
N GLN A 87 -1.89 -25.90 24.91
CA GLN A 87 -0.62 -25.73 25.62
C GLN A 87 0.21 -24.58 25.05
N VAL A 88 1.00 -23.94 25.91
CA VAL A 88 1.97 -22.91 25.54
C VAL A 88 3.34 -23.23 26.14
N ILE A 89 4.39 -23.11 25.32
CA ILE A 89 5.79 -23.26 25.71
C ILE A 89 6.53 -21.95 25.44
N VAL A 90 7.37 -21.50 26.37
CA VAL A 90 8.30 -20.37 26.18
C VAL A 90 9.71 -20.85 26.50
N ASN A 91 10.64 -20.80 25.54
CA ASN A 91 12.04 -21.25 25.70
C ASN A 91 12.15 -22.62 26.41
N ASP A 92 11.44 -23.63 25.90
CA ASP A 92 11.37 -25.00 26.43
C ASP A 92 10.63 -25.21 27.76
N ALA A 93 10.09 -24.16 28.39
CA ALA A 93 9.28 -24.27 29.60
C ALA A 93 7.78 -24.24 29.29
N ILE A 94 7.02 -25.19 29.86
CA ILE A 94 5.55 -25.18 29.80
C ILE A 94 5.04 -24.08 30.73
N MET A 95 4.29 -23.14 30.17
CA MET A 95 3.81 -21.97 30.91
C MET A 95 2.30 -22.03 31.15
N PRO A 96 1.81 -21.58 32.32
CA PRO A 96 0.39 -21.34 32.52
C PRO A 96 -0.06 -20.18 31.62
N PHE A 97 -1.20 -20.35 30.98
CA PHE A 97 -1.77 -19.37 30.08
C PHE A 97 -3.28 -19.20 30.30
N THR A 98 -3.84 -18.12 29.78
CA THR A 98 -5.29 -17.88 29.73
C THR A 98 -5.65 -17.44 28.31
N VAL A 99 -6.79 -17.85 27.79
CA VAL A 99 -7.25 -17.42 26.45
C VAL A 99 -8.54 -16.65 26.60
N ILE A 100 -8.60 -15.47 25.99
CA ILE A 100 -9.75 -14.57 26.03
C ILE A 100 -10.26 -14.36 24.59
N PRO A 101 -11.55 -14.55 24.29
CA PRO A 101 -12.65 -14.87 25.21
C PRO A 101 -12.76 -16.35 25.58
N ASP A 102 -12.35 -17.26 24.70
CA ASP A 102 -12.45 -18.73 24.87
C ASP A 102 -11.22 -19.41 24.25
N PRO A 103 -10.69 -20.51 24.81
CA PRO A 103 -9.61 -21.28 24.21
C PRO A 103 -9.96 -21.90 22.86
N THR A 104 -11.25 -22.09 22.56
CA THR A 104 -11.76 -22.57 21.27
C THR A 104 -12.09 -21.39 20.37
N ILE A 105 -11.34 -21.27 19.28
CA ILE A 105 -11.38 -20.14 18.38
C ILE A 105 -12.13 -20.57 17.11
N PRO A 106 -13.32 -20.01 16.84
CA PRO A 106 -14.05 -20.33 15.61
C PRO A 106 -13.28 -19.82 14.39
N ARG A 107 -13.59 -20.34 13.20
CA ARG A 107 -13.00 -19.85 11.94
C ARG A 107 -13.12 -18.33 11.82
N LEU A 108 -12.02 -17.66 11.51
CA LEU A 108 -11.82 -16.20 11.47
C LEU A 108 -11.96 -15.48 12.82
N GLY A 109 -12.21 -16.21 13.91
CA GLY A 109 -12.25 -15.71 15.27
C GLY A 109 -10.87 -15.27 15.74
N GLN A 110 -10.86 -14.26 16.62
CA GLN A 110 -9.67 -13.75 17.29
C GLN A 110 -9.70 -14.13 18.77
N ALA A 111 -8.52 -14.36 19.34
CA ALA A 111 -8.34 -14.53 20.78
C ALA A 111 -7.02 -13.92 21.25
N PHE A 112 -6.93 -13.64 22.54
CA PHE A 112 -5.73 -13.17 23.23
C PHE A 112 -5.21 -14.28 24.13
N VAL A 113 -3.99 -14.75 23.86
CA VAL A 113 -3.30 -15.75 24.68
C VAL A 113 -2.39 -15.03 25.65
N GLN A 114 -2.73 -15.19 26.92
CA GLN A 114 -2.19 -14.48 28.06
C GLN A 114 -1.18 -15.36 28.80
N ILE A 115 0.12 -15.05 28.74
CA ILE A 115 1.20 -15.88 29.30
C ILE A 115 1.91 -15.12 30.42
N ARG A 116 1.85 -15.64 31.65
CA ARG A 116 2.62 -15.08 32.77
C ARG A 116 4.06 -15.52 32.69
N TYR A 117 4.94 -14.62 32.25
CA TYR A 117 6.36 -14.91 32.02
C TYR A 117 7.20 -13.68 32.31
N ALA A 118 8.15 -13.81 33.25
CA ALA A 118 9.09 -12.75 33.60
C ALA A 118 10.26 -12.71 32.59
N TRP A 119 10.04 -12.02 31.47
CA TRP A 119 11.06 -11.81 30.45
C TRP A 119 12.05 -10.72 30.85
N THR A 120 13.22 -10.75 30.21
CA THR A 120 14.32 -9.79 30.37
C THR A 120 14.46 -8.97 29.10
N GLU A 121 14.61 -7.66 29.25
CA GLU A 121 14.83 -6.75 28.12
C GLU A 121 16.10 -7.10 27.35
N GLY A 122 16.00 -7.16 26.03
CA GLY A 122 17.09 -7.51 25.12
C GLY A 122 17.26 -9.01 24.84
N GLU A 123 16.52 -9.89 25.52
CA GLU A 123 16.60 -11.34 25.30
C GLU A 123 15.66 -11.81 24.18
N ALA A 124 16.05 -12.89 23.50
CA ALA A 124 15.23 -13.56 22.51
C ALA A 124 14.35 -14.64 23.18
N TYR A 125 13.12 -14.78 22.70
CA TYR A 125 12.18 -15.81 23.14
C TYR A 125 11.55 -16.52 21.96
N ALA A 126 11.40 -17.84 22.06
CA ALA A 126 10.58 -18.64 21.17
C ALA A 126 9.34 -19.10 21.94
N VAL A 127 8.16 -18.71 21.44
CA VAL A 127 6.86 -19.09 22.01
C VAL A 127 6.18 -20.08 21.07
N ARG A 128 5.83 -21.27 21.59
CA ARG A 128 5.14 -22.31 20.83
C ARG A 128 3.76 -22.57 21.42
N LEU A 129 2.74 -22.42 20.59
CA LEU A 129 1.35 -22.77 20.89
C LEU A 129 1.07 -24.18 20.35
N PHE A 130 0.38 -25.01 21.12
CA PHE A 130 -0.14 -26.29 20.63
C PHE A 130 -1.66 -26.30 20.72
N THR A 131 -2.30 -26.85 19.68
CA THR A 131 -3.72 -27.14 19.70
C THR A 131 -4.03 -28.46 20.40
N SER A 132 -5.30 -28.74 20.64
CA SER A 132 -5.77 -30.04 21.15
C SER A 132 -5.37 -31.23 20.28
N ASN A 133 -5.10 -30.99 19.00
CA ASN A 133 -4.61 -31.99 18.04
C ASN A 133 -3.07 -32.06 17.98
N ALA A 134 -2.38 -31.41 18.93
CA ALA A 134 -0.92 -31.34 19.02
C ALA A 134 -0.23 -30.72 17.79
N VAL A 135 -0.92 -29.85 17.06
CA VAL A 135 -0.33 -29.07 15.97
C VAL A 135 0.41 -27.86 16.57
N PRO A 136 1.72 -27.69 16.29
CA PRO A 136 2.50 -26.57 16.82
C PRO A 136 2.38 -25.31 15.95
N PHE A 137 2.31 -24.15 16.58
CA PHE A 137 2.41 -22.83 15.98
C PHE A 137 3.47 -22.00 16.71
N ASP A 138 4.51 -21.59 16.00
CA ASP A 138 5.70 -20.94 16.55
C ASP A 138 5.66 -19.42 16.35
N VAL A 139 6.16 -18.69 17.35
CA VAL A 139 6.36 -17.24 17.35
C VAL A 139 7.73 -16.93 17.89
N ASP A 140 8.54 -16.23 17.09
CA ASP A 140 9.83 -15.72 17.54
C ASP A 140 9.71 -14.27 17.99
N ILE A 141 10.23 -13.99 19.18
CA ILE A 141 10.44 -12.66 19.73
C ILE A 141 11.95 -12.44 19.72
N PRO A 142 12.53 -11.85 18.66
CA PRO A 142 13.99 -11.78 18.49
C PRO A 142 14.66 -10.91 19.55
N VAL A 143 13.97 -9.85 19.99
CA VAL A 143 14.43 -8.94 21.03
C VAL A 143 13.22 -8.53 21.87
N ALA A 144 13.20 -8.91 23.14
CA ALA A 144 12.15 -8.51 24.07
C ALA A 144 12.36 -7.09 24.59
N PHE A 145 11.33 -6.27 24.52
CA PHE A 145 11.28 -4.94 25.10
C PHE A 145 9.82 -4.58 25.36
N VAL A 146 9.58 -3.57 26.21
CA VAL A 146 8.20 -3.16 26.53
C VAL A 146 7.54 -2.63 25.26
N THR A 147 6.45 -3.28 24.83
CA THR A 147 5.75 -2.87 23.61
C THR A 147 5.20 -1.44 23.78
N PRO A 148 5.50 -0.53 22.84
CA PRO A 148 5.10 0.87 22.95
C PRO A 148 3.58 1.00 23.09
N GLN A 149 3.14 1.75 24.10
CA GLN A 149 1.73 2.05 24.31
C GLN A 149 1.37 3.39 23.66
N PRO A 150 0.08 3.62 23.32
CA PRO A 150 -0.38 4.92 22.83
C PRO A 150 -0.35 5.96 23.96
N ASP A 151 0.83 6.50 24.25
CA ASP A 151 1.07 7.63 25.16
C ASP A 151 1.61 8.85 24.40
N GLU A 152 1.61 10.01 25.06
CA GLU A 152 2.03 11.27 24.45
C GLU A 152 3.48 11.21 23.91
N LYS A 153 4.37 10.51 24.63
CA LYS A 153 5.79 10.40 24.28
C LYS A 153 5.98 9.57 23.01
N THR A 154 5.30 8.44 22.93
CA THR A 154 5.35 7.50 21.80
C THR A 154 4.69 8.12 20.57
N LEU A 155 3.55 8.77 20.75
CA LEU A 155 2.85 9.48 19.68
C LEU A 155 3.73 10.60 19.10
N TRP A 156 4.40 11.37 19.96
CA TRP A 156 5.35 12.39 19.53
C TRP A 156 6.59 11.79 18.84
N GLY A 157 7.11 10.67 19.33
CA GLY A 157 8.21 9.93 18.70
C GLY A 157 7.88 9.54 17.25
N PHE A 158 6.72 8.91 17.03
CA PHE A 158 6.26 8.57 15.69
C PHE A 158 5.93 9.80 14.82
N THR A 159 5.44 10.89 15.41
CA THR A 159 5.27 12.16 14.69
C THR A 159 6.60 12.71 14.18
N LEU A 160 7.64 12.70 15.02
CA LEU A 160 8.97 13.16 14.63
C LEU A 160 9.54 12.29 13.51
N ILE A 161 9.39 10.96 13.60
CA ILE A 161 9.80 10.03 12.54
C ILE A 161 9.10 10.38 11.22
N GLY A 162 7.76 10.46 11.21
CA GLY A 162 7.03 10.81 10.00
C GLY A 162 7.35 12.21 9.45
N LEU A 163 7.69 13.15 10.33
CA LEU A 163 8.13 14.49 9.93
C LEU A 163 9.52 14.48 9.28
N TYR A 164 10.47 13.73 9.83
CA TYR A 164 11.81 13.57 9.26
C TYR A 164 11.80 12.78 7.96
N VAL A 165 10.95 11.78 7.83
CA VAL A 165 10.89 10.90 6.65
C VAL A 165 10.05 11.49 5.54
N GLY A 166 8.86 12.01 5.83
CA GLY A 166 7.93 12.49 4.80
C GLY A 166 7.97 14.00 4.63
N VAL A 167 7.62 14.75 5.67
CA VAL A 167 7.36 16.20 5.55
C VAL A 167 8.63 16.98 5.15
N ILE A 168 9.71 16.88 5.93
CA ILE A 168 10.93 17.65 5.68
C ILE A 168 11.51 17.34 4.29
N PRO A 169 11.73 16.07 3.90
CA PRO A 169 12.33 15.72 2.61
C PRO A 169 11.51 16.20 1.41
N ILE A 170 10.19 16.03 1.44
CA ILE A 170 9.31 16.52 0.37
C ILE A 170 9.44 18.04 0.22
N PHE A 171 9.46 18.78 1.33
CA PHE A 171 9.69 20.22 1.29
C PHE A 171 11.07 20.59 0.75
N LEU A 172 12.12 19.86 1.16
CA LEU A 172 13.46 20.05 0.62
C LEU A 172 13.48 19.85 -0.89
N GLY A 173 12.77 18.87 -1.44
CA GLY A 173 12.61 18.69 -2.88
C GLY A 173 11.87 19.87 -3.56
N ILE A 174 10.76 20.32 -2.97
CA ILE A 174 9.98 21.47 -3.48
C ILE A 174 10.83 22.76 -3.52
N PHE A 175 11.74 22.96 -2.56
CA PHE A 175 12.61 24.13 -2.50
C PHE A 175 13.58 24.28 -3.67
N TRP A 176 13.72 23.27 -4.53
CA TRP A 176 14.50 23.39 -5.76
C TRP A 176 13.77 24.15 -6.88
N LEU A 177 12.44 24.37 -6.76
CA LEU A 177 11.63 25.06 -7.76
C LEU A 177 12.24 26.40 -8.27
N PRO A 178 12.76 27.30 -7.41
CA PRO A 178 13.33 28.56 -7.86
C PRO A 178 14.59 28.42 -8.71
N ALA A 179 15.37 27.35 -8.52
CA ALA A 179 16.58 27.07 -9.29
C ALA A 179 16.24 26.37 -10.62
N LEU A 180 15.24 25.48 -10.61
CA LEU A 180 14.88 24.67 -11.78
C LEU A 180 14.05 25.44 -12.82
N ARG A 181 13.34 26.50 -12.42
CA ARG A 181 12.52 27.32 -13.34
C ARG A 181 13.33 28.09 -14.40
N ASP A 182 14.61 28.33 -14.13
CA ASP A 182 15.50 29.10 -15.04
C ASP A 182 16.12 28.20 -16.12
N LEU A 183 15.80 26.89 -16.12
CA LEU A 183 16.33 25.93 -17.06
C LEU A 183 15.62 25.98 -18.42
N GLY A 184 16.39 25.77 -19.50
CA GLY A 184 15.87 25.75 -20.86
C GLY A 184 14.95 24.56 -21.16
N ARG A 185 14.22 24.61 -22.29
CA ARG A 185 13.23 23.59 -22.71
C ARG A 185 13.75 22.16 -22.68
N ARG A 186 14.97 21.94 -23.17
CA ARG A 186 15.61 20.62 -23.22
C ARG A 186 15.83 20.04 -21.82
N TRP A 187 16.35 20.85 -20.91
CA TRP A 187 16.59 20.46 -19.52
C TRP A 187 15.29 20.21 -18.76
N MET A 188 14.25 20.99 -19.02
CA MET A 188 12.92 20.71 -18.44
C MET A 188 12.37 19.36 -18.91
N LEU A 189 12.45 19.05 -20.20
CA LEU A 189 12.03 17.73 -20.69
C LEU A 189 12.88 16.61 -20.08
N PHE A 190 14.20 16.81 -19.99
CA PHE A 190 15.10 15.87 -19.32
C PHE A 190 14.68 15.63 -17.87
N LEU A 191 14.45 16.68 -17.09
CA LEU A 191 14.05 16.58 -15.69
C LEU A 191 12.69 15.92 -15.49
N MET A 192 11.68 16.25 -16.32
CA MET A 192 10.40 15.53 -16.28
C MET A 192 10.56 14.05 -16.58
N ALA A 193 11.45 13.69 -17.52
CA ALA A 193 11.76 12.32 -17.84
C ALA A 193 12.54 11.63 -16.70
N VAL A 194 13.47 12.33 -16.04
CA VAL A 194 14.13 11.85 -14.82
C VAL A 194 13.10 11.54 -13.74
N THR A 195 12.17 12.46 -13.47
CA THR A 195 11.05 12.21 -12.55
C THR A 195 10.24 10.98 -12.93
N ALA A 196 9.87 10.82 -14.21
CA ALA A 196 9.13 9.63 -14.65
C ALA A 196 9.92 8.34 -14.42
N GLY A 197 11.25 8.36 -14.64
CA GLY A 197 12.14 7.24 -14.36
C GLY A 197 12.28 6.92 -12.87
N LEU A 198 12.42 7.94 -12.03
CA LEU A 198 12.44 7.81 -10.57
C LEU A 198 11.15 7.15 -10.08
N LEU A 199 10.00 7.71 -10.46
CA LEU A 199 8.69 7.18 -10.07
C LEU A 199 8.43 5.78 -10.62
N LEU A 200 8.92 5.45 -11.82
CA LEU A 200 8.77 4.10 -12.38
C LEU A 200 9.56 3.07 -11.56
N PHE A 201 10.81 3.37 -11.20
CA PHE A 201 11.60 2.50 -10.33
C PHE A 201 10.92 2.32 -8.97
N LEU A 202 10.50 3.43 -8.36
CA LEU A 202 9.77 3.43 -7.10
C LEU A 202 8.47 2.61 -7.16
N GLY A 203 7.70 2.71 -8.24
CA GLY A 203 6.48 1.92 -8.42
C GLY A 203 6.74 0.42 -8.43
N PHE A 204 7.84 -0.02 -9.04
CA PHE A 204 8.25 -1.43 -9.00
C PHE A 204 8.76 -1.85 -7.63
N ASP A 205 9.55 -1.02 -6.97
CA ASP A 205 10.06 -1.25 -5.62
C ASP A 205 8.91 -1.39 -4.61
N THR A 206 7.91 -0.50 -4.69
CA THR A 206 6.70 -0.55 -3.86
C THR A 206 5.89 -1.84 -4.10
N ILE A 207 5.81 -2.32 -5.35
CA ILE A 207 5.17 -3.60 -5.64
C ILE A 207 5.97 -4.76 -5.04
N ALA A 208 7.29 -4.73 -5.15
CA ALA A 208 8.16 -5.77 -4.61
C ALA A 208 8.00 -5.85 -3.07
N GLU A 209 8.04 -4.71 -2.39
CA GLU A 209 7.76 -4.61 -0.95
C GLU A 209 6.36 -5.14 -0.62
N ALA A 210 5.33 -4.79 -1.41
CA ALA A 210 3.99 -5.32 -1.20
C ALA A 210 3.93 -6.85 -1.33
N PHE A 211 4.72 -7.46 -2.22
CA PHE A 211 4.83 -8.93 -2.33
C PHE A 211 5.53 -9.56 -1.13
N GLU A 212 6.59 -8.92 -0.62
CA GLU A 212 7.27 -9.37 0.59
C GLU A 212 6.32 -9.36 1.80
N GLN A 213 5.61 -8.25 2.01
CA GLN A 213 4.60 -8.11 3.06
C GLN A 213 3.41 -9.08 2.87
N ALA A 214 3.05 -9.40 1.63
CA ALA A 214 1.98 -10.36 1.34
C ALA A 214 2.32 -11.80 1.75
N ALA A 215 3.60 -12.12 1.99
CA ALA A 215 4.00 -13.41 2.54
C ALA A 215 3.59 -13.56 4.03
N GLU A 216 3.44 -12.45 4.75
CA GLU A 216 2.98 -12.43 6.14
C GLU A 216 1.45 -12.28 6.27
N VAL A 217 0.77 -12.01 5.16
CA VAL A 217 -0.69 -11.90 5.14
C VAL A 217 -1.31 -13.31 5.23
N PRO A 218 -2.25 -13.55 6.16
CA PRO A 218 -2.91 -14.83 6.22
C PRO A 218 -3.59 -15.21 4.92
N GLY A 219 -3.46 -16.48 4.51
CA GLY A 219 -3.88 -16.95 3.20
C GLY A 219 -5.34 -16.63 2.86
N VAL A 220 -6.21 -16.63 3.87
CA VAL A 220 -7.64 -16.28 3.74
C VAL A 220 -7.90 -14.86 3.23
N PHE A 221 -6.97 -13.92 3.45
CA PHE A 221 -7.09 -12.54 2.99
C PHE A 221 -6.52 -12.31 1.58
N GLN A 222 -5.92 -13.33 0.95
CA GLN A 222 -5.43 -13.29 -0.43
C GLN A 222 -4.54 -12.07 -0.71
N GLY A 223 -3.41 -11.92 0.00
CA GLY A 223 -2.51 -10.76 -0.10
C GLY A 223 -2.16 -10.35 -1.55
N ILE A 224 -1.85 -11.32 -2.42
CA ILE A 224 -1.58 -11.05 -3.86
C ILE A 224 -2.79 -10.45 -4.58
N GLY A 225 -3.99 -10.95 -4.30
CA GLY A 225 -5.23 -10.40 -4.83
C GLY A 225 -5.45 -8.96 -4.36
N LEU A 226 -5.13 -8.67 -3.10
CA LEU A 226 -5.20 -7.34 -2.52
C LEU A 226 -4.25 -6.36 -3.22
N ILE A 227 -3.03 -6.80 -3.57
CA ILE A 227 -2.07 -6.01 -4.37
C ILE A 227 -2.69 -5.64 -5.72
N GLY A 228 -3.15 -6.65 -6.46
CA GLY A 228 -3.70 -6.44 -7.80
C GLY A 228 -4.90 -5.50 -7.80
N ILE A 229 -5.83 -5.69 -6.86
CA ILE A 229 -7.00 -4.83 -6.69
C ILE A 229 -6.58 -3.41 -6.29
N GLY A 230 -5.69 -3.26 -5.31
CA GLY A 230 -5.24 -1.96 -4.80
C GLY A 230 -4.56 -1.11 -5.88
N VAL A 231 -3.63 -1.71 -6.63
CA VAL A 231 -2.90 -1.03 -7.73
C VAL A 231 -3.87 -0.61 -8.83
N VAL A 232 -4.68 -1.55 -9.35
CA VAL A 232 -5.56 -1.28 -10.49
C VAL A 232 -6.68 -0.32 -10.11
N ALA A 233 -7.35 -0.54 -8.98
CA ALA A 233 -8.45 0.32 -8.54
C ALA A 233 -7.96 1.76 -8.34
N THR A 234 -6.81 1.95 -7.69
CA THR A 234 -6.27 3.28 -7.43
C THR A 234 -5.85 3.98 -8.73
N PHE A 235 -5.17 3.27 -9.62
CA PHE A 235 -4.84 3.79 -10.95
C PHE A 235 -6.09 4.28 -11.69
N LEU A 236 -7.14 3.44 -11.73
CA LEU A 236 -8.38 3.76 -12.45
C LEU A 236 -9.17 4.90 -11.80
N ILE A 237 -9.22 4.96 -10.47
CA ILE A 237 -9.89 6.03 -9.73
C ILE A 237 -9.19 7.37 -10.02
N LEU A 238 -7.86 7.42 -9.94
CA LEU A 238 -7.09 8.63 -10.20
C LEU A 238 -7.14 9.05 -11.68
N ASP A 239 -7.10 8.09 -12.62
CA ASP A 239 -7.29 8.40 -14.05
C ASP A 239 -8.71 8.93 -14.33
N MET A 240 -9.74 8.39 -13.68
CA MET A 240 -11.11 8.91 -13.76
C MET A 240 -11.19 10.35 -13.23
N ILE A 241 -10.55 10.64 -12.08
CA ILE A 241 -10.51 11.99 -11.49
C ILE A 241 -9.76 12.95 -12.42
N SER A 242 -8.61 12.55 -12.96
CA SER A 242 -7.80 13.30 -13.92
C SER A 242 -8.62 13.70 -15.15
N LYS A 243 -9.31 12.74 -15.78
CA LYS A 243 -10.15 12.97 -16.96
C LYS A 243 -11.30 13.95 -16.70
N ARG A 244 -12.01 13.81 -15.57
CA ARG A 244 -13.09 14.73 -15.19
C ARG A 244 -12.59 16.15 -15.02
N GLN A 245 -11.38 16.35 -14.49
CA GLN A 245 -10.81 17.69 -14.34
C GLN A 245 -10.50 18.34 -15.69
N VAL A 246 -10.09 17.57 -16.70
CA VAL A 246 -9.83 18.09 -18.06
C VAL A 246 -11.12 18.63 -18.72
N GLU A 247 -12.25 17.97 -18.48
CA GLU A 247 -13.56 18.35 -19.05
C GLU A 247 -14.12 19.68 -18.49
N THR A 248 -13.63 20.14 -17.34
CA THR A 248 -14.12 21.38 -16.70
C THR A 248 -13.68 22.69 -17.38
N GLY A 249 -12.97 22.63 -18.51
CA GLY A 249 -12.59 23.82 -19.28
C GLY A 249 -11.59 24.76 -18.58
N ARG A 250 -10.89 24.29 -17.55
CA ARG A 250 -9.86 25.06 -16.83
C ARG A 250 -8.72 25.50 -17.74
N ASP A 251 -8.06 26.59 -17.39
CA ASP A 251 -6.85 27.05 -18.08
C ASP A 251 -5.68 26.08 -17.86
N GLU A 252 -4.67 26.14 -18.74
CA GLU A 252 -3.55 25.20 -18.73
C GLU A 252 -2.71 25.26 -17.45
N ALA A 253 -2.60 26.44 -16.81
CA ALA A 253 -1.90 26.59 -15.54
C ALA A 253 -2.65 25.88 -14.40
N SER A 254 -3.98 26.03 -14.32
CA SER A 254 -4.78 25.29 -13.32
C SER A 254 -4.74 23.79 -13.56
N LYS A 255 -4.68 23.32 -14.81
CA LYS A 255 -4.52 21.89 -15.12
C LYS A 255 -3.18 21.35 -14.60
N ARG A 256 -2.08 22.07 -14.83
CA ARG A 256 -0.74 21.68 -14.31
C ARG A 256 -0.67 21.69 -12.79
N LEU A 257 -1.30 22.68 -12.15
CA LEU A 257 -1.43 22.72 -10.69
C LEU A 257 -2.26 21.56 -10.15
N SER A 258 -3.38 21.23 -10.81
CA SER A 258 -4.24 20.10 -10.43
C SER A 258 -3.49 18.77 -10.55
N LEU A 259 -2.69 18.62 -11.62
CA LEU A 259 -1.79 17.49 -11.78
C LEU A 259 -0.76 17.44 -10.65
N ALA A 260 -0.09 18.54 -10.32
CA ALA A 260 0.86 18.59 -9.21
C ALA A 260 0.23 18.17 -7.86
N PHE A 261 -1.01 18.56 -7.57
CA PHE A 261 -1.74 18.08 -6.39
C PHE A 261 -2.09 16.59 -6.45
N MET A 262 -2.43 16.06 -7.63
CA MET A 262 -2.66 14.62 -7.81
C MET A 262 -1.36 13.83 -7.62
N ILE A 263 -0.23 14.35 -8.08
CA ILE A 263 1.10 13.79 -7.81
C ILE A 263 1.39 13.81 -6.32
N ALA A 264 1.22 14.96 -5.66
CA ALA A 264 1.39 15.07 -4.22
C ALA A 264 0.49 14.11 -3.44
N LEU A 265 -0.76 13.90 -3.87
CA LEU A 265 -1.67 12.95 -3.24
C LEU A 265 -1.20 11.51 -3.42
N GLY A 266 -0.76 11.14 -4.62
CA GLY A 266 -0.24 9.79 -4.89
C GLY A 266 1.01 9.47 -4.09
N ILE A 267 1.96 10.41 -4.04
CA ILE A 267 3.14 10.35 -3.17
C ILE A 267 2.75 10.29 -1.71
N GLY A 268 1.80 11.12 -1.26
CA GLY A 268 1.30 11.09 0.11
C GLY A 268 0.76 9.72 0.52
N ILE A 269 -0.01 9.07 -0.34
CA ILE A 269 -0.50 7.72 -0.07
C ILE A 269 0.63 6.69 -0.04
N HIS A 270 1.66 6.83 -0.87
CA HIS A 270 2.84 5.98 -0.80
C HIS A 270 3.59 6.18 0.53
N ASN A 271 3.80 7.43 0.95
CA ASN A 271 4.48 7.79 2.20
C ASN A 271 3.71 7.36 3.45
N LEU A 272 2.37 7.20 3.35
CA LEU A 272 1.59 6.53 4.38
C LEU A 272 2.06 5.08 4.60
N GLY A 273 2.35 4.35 3.51
CA GLY A 273 2.90 3.00 3.54
C GLY A 273 4.30 2.95 4.15
N GLU A 274 5.19 3.87 3.75
CA GLU A 274 6.53 4.01 4.36
C GLU A 274 6.45 4.24 5.87
N GLY A 275 5.57 5.17 6.28
CA GLY A 275 5.31 5.44 7.70
C GLY A 275 4.83 4.18 8.41
N LEU A 276 3.92 3.41 7.81
CA LEU A 276 3.41 2.16 8.38
C LEU A 276 4.54 1.14 8.60
N ALA A 277 5.40 0.95 7.60
CA ALA A 277 6.54 0.03 7.69
C ALA A 277 7.52 0.44 8.80
N ILE A 278 7.87 1.73 8.89
CA ILE A 278 8.74 2.22 9.97
C ILE A 278 8.05 2.06 11.33
N GLY A 279 6.79 2.47 11.45
CA GLY A 279 6.03 2.34 12.70
C GLY A 279 6.00 0.88 13.17
N ALA A 280 5.71 -0.05 12.26
CA ALA A 280 5.67 -1.48 12.54
C ALA A 280 7.04 -1.99 13.01
N ALA A 281 8.13 -1.67 12.31
CA ALA A 281 9.49 -2.08 12.69
C ALA A 281 9.87 -1.62 14.11
N TYR A 282 9.58 -0.35 14.45
CA TYR A 282 9.80 0.16 15.81
C TYR A 282 8.88 -0.50 16.86
N SER A 283 7.67 -0.92 16.48
CA SER A 283 6.72 -1.58 17.39
C SER A 283 7.13 -3.00 17.79
N ILE A 284 7.96 -3.66 16.98
CA ILE A 284 8.48 -5.01 17.20
C ILE A 284 9.97 -5.04 17.55
N GLY A 285 10.61 -3.87 17.73
CA GLY A 285 11.97 -3.78 18.28
C GLY A 285 13.08 -3.88 17.24
N GLU A 286 12.71 -3.91 15.96
CA GLU A 286 13.61 -3.94 14.81
C GLU A 286 14.17 -2.52 14.55
N ILE A 287 14.86 -1.95 15.54
CA ILE A 287 15.34 -0.56 15.51
C ILE A 287 16.34 -0.35 14.37
N ALA A 288 17.23 -1.32 14.12
CA ALA A 288 18.22 -1.23 13.05
C ALA A 288 17.55 -1.18 11.67
N LEU A 289 16.54 -2.05 11.44
CA LEU A 289 15.71 -2.01 10.23
C LEU A 289 14.98 -0.67 10.12
N GLY A 290 14.34 -0.21 11.19
CA GLY A 290 13.65 1.08 11.22
C GLY A 290 14.56 2.26 10.89
N GLN A 291 15.80 2.29 11.39
CA GLN A 291 16.79 3.34 11.07
C GLN A 291 17.24 3.28 9.61
N PHE A 292 17.48 2.08 9.10
CA PHE A 292 17.84 1.86 7.71
C PHE A 292 16.74 2.38 6.77
N LEU A 293 15.48 2.01 7.03
CA LEU A 293 14.31 2.47 6.28
C LEU A 293 14.18 4.00 6.31
N VAL A 294 14.33 4.62 7.49
CA VAL A 294 14.27 6.07 7.65
C VAL A 294 15.28 6.79 6.75
N VAL A 295 16.54 6.33 6.71
CA VAL A 295 17.57 6.96 5.86
C VAL A 295 17.26 6.77 4.37
N GLY A 296 16.84 5.56 3.98
CA GLY A 296 16.37 5.25 2.63
C GLY A 296 15.29 6.21 2.15
N PHE A 297 14.19 6.26 2.90
CA PHE A 297 13.02 7.04 2.56
C PHE A 297 13.28 8.56 2.61
N ILE A 298 14.17 9.06 3.49
CA ILE A 298 14.57 10.48 3.47
C ILE A 298 15.15 10.85 2.10
N ILE A 299 16.10 10.07 1.58
CA ILE A 299 16.76 10.38 0.33
C ILE A 299 15.75 10.32 -0.83
N GLN A 300 14.90 9.30 -0.81
CA GLN A 300 13.85 9.08 -1.80
C GLN A 300 12.83 10.23 -1.82
N ASN A 301 12.30 10.62 -0.65
CA ASN A 301 11.29 11.67 -0.52
C ASN A 301 11.80 13.07 -0.95
N ILE A 302 13.11 13.33 -0.87
CA ILE A 302 13.68 14.55 -1.48
C ILE A 302 13.46 14.54 -3.00
N THR A 303 13.69 13.40 -3.66
CA THR A 303 13.52 13.29 -5.11
C THR A 303 12.05 13.30 -5.53
N GLU A 304 11.14 12.85 -4.67
CA GLU A 304 9.70 12.90 -4.91
C GLU A 304 9.14 14.32 -4.85
N GLY A 305 9.68 15.16 -3.96
CA GLY A 305 9.35 16.59 -3.91
C GLY A 305 9.66 17.31 -5.23
N LEU A 306 10.71 16.88 -5.95
CA LEU A 306 11.00 17.35 -7.32
C LEU A 306 9.92 16.91 -8.31
N GLY A 307 9.39 15.70 -8.15
CA GLY A 307 8.32 15.18 -8.98
C GLY A 307 7.00 15.93 -8.84
N ILE A 308 6.67 16.37 -7.62
CA ILE A 308 5.50 17.22 -7.34
C ILE A 308 5.59 18.54 -8.12
N ILE A 309 6.75 19.17 -8.16
CA ILE A 309 6.92 20.48 -8.80
C ILE A 309 7.14 20.40 -10.32
N ALA A 310 7.47 19.22 -10.86
CA ALA A 310 7.79 19.06 -12.28
C ALA A 310 6.71 19.60 -13.24
N PRO A 311 5.40 19.37 -13.03
CA PRO A 311 4.35 19.93 -13.90
C PRO A 311 4.26 21.45 -13.84
N ILE A 312 4.67 22.08 -12.74
CA ILE A 312 4.47 23.52 -12.47
C ILE A 312 5.77 24.33 -12.56
N LEU A 313 6.85 23.75 -13.11
CA LEU A 313 8.16 24.40 -13.25
C LEU A 313 8.12 25.75 -13.97
N ARG A 314 7.19 25.93 -14.92
CA ARG A 314 7.01 27.17 -15.70
C ARG A 314 5.96 28.11 -15.10
N ASP A 315 5.29 27.70 -14.03
CA ASP A 315 4.23 28.45 -13.40
C ASP A 315 4.77 29.21 -12.18
N ARG A 316 3.96 30.15 -11.67
CA ARG A 316 4.24 30.86 -10.41
C ARG A 316 3.17 30.49 -9.38
N PRO A 317 3.18 29.25 -8.85
CA PRO A 317 2.24 28.86 -7.82
C PRO A 317 2.42 29.72 -6.57
N SER A 318 1.35 29.94 -5.82
CA SER A 318 1.42 30.63 -4.54
C SER A 318 2.20 29.78 -3.53
N ILE A 319 2.85 30.44 -2.56
CA ILE A 319 3.55 29.75 -1.45
C ILE A 319 2.57 28.85 -0.69
N ARG A 320 1.31 29.25 -0.57
CA ARG A 320 0.24 28.42 0.01
C ARG A 320 0.07 27.10 -0.74
N ASN A 321 0.04 27.14 -2.07
CA ASN A 321 -0.11 25.91 -2.86
C ASN A 321 1.11 25.00 -2.71
N LEU A 322 2.32 25.56 -2.70
CA LEU A 322 3.55 24.80 -2.45
C LEU A 322 3.54 24.16 -1.06
N ALA A 323 3.11 24.90 -0.04
CA ALA A 323 2.95 24.38 1.32
C ALA A 323 1.91 23.26 1.40
N LEU A 324 0.76 23.42 0.75
CA LEU A 324 -0.28 22.39 0.73
C LEU A 324 0.19 21.14 -0.01
N MET A 325 0.87 21.26 -1.15
CA MET A 325 1.42 20.09 -1.85
C MET A 325 2.48 19.37 -1.02
N GLY A 326 3.36 20.11 -0.33
CA GLY A 326 4.35 19.51 0.57
C GLY A 326 3.72 18.76 1.75
N LEU A 327 2.66 19.33 2.34
CA LEU A 327 1.91 18.65 3.40
C LEU A 327 1.12 17.45 2.89
N VAL A 328 0.47 17.56 1.73
CA VAL A 328 -0.28 16.45 1.13
C VAL A 328 0.66 15.29 0.77
N GLY A 329 1.87 15.58 0.27
CA GLY A 329 2.88 14.56 -0.04
C GLY A 329 3.61 14.00 1.17
N GLY A 330 3.88 14.79 2.21
CA GLY A 330 4.74 14.36 3.32
C GLY A 330 4.01 14.00 4.62
N ALA A 331 2.92 14.69 4.96
CA ALA A 331 2.23 14.48 6.24
C ALA A 331 1.60 13.09 6.42
N PRO A 332 1.14 12.38 5.38
CA PRO A 332 0.64 11.02 5.55
C PRO A 332 1.66 10.04 6.15
N ALA A 333 2.97 10.27 6.02
CA ALA A 333 3.98 9.46 6.70
C ALA A 333 3.82 9.46 8.22
N ILE A 334 3.35 10.57 8.80
CA ILE A 334 3.05 10.67 10.24
C ILE A 334 1.89 9.74 10.61
N LEU A 335 0.82 9.77 9.81
CA LEU A 335 -0.33 8.88 10.02
C LEU A 335 0.10 7.42 9.86
N GLY A 336 0.96 7.14 8.89
CA GLY A 336 1.54 5.82 8.67
C GLY A 336 2.28 5.34 9.90
N ALA A 337 3.21 6.16 10.42
CA ALA A 337 4.01 5.83 11.61
C ALA A 337 3.14 5.58 12.84
N TRP A 338 2.07 6.35 13.03
CA TRP A 338 1.10 6.09 14.10
C TRP A 338 0.38 4.76 13.91
N ILE A 339 -0.18 4.51 12.72
CA ILE A 339 -0.93 3.28 12.45
C ILE A 339 -0.01 2.07 12.58
N GLY A 340 1.19 2.11 12.00
CA GLY A 340 2.14 1.01 12.04
C GLY A 340 2.70 0.77 13.43
N GLY A 341 2.94 1.85 14.19
CA GLY A 341 3.45 1.79 15.55
C GLY A 341 2.48 1.18 16.56
N PHE A 342 1.19 1.49 16.44
CA PHE A 342 0.17 1.05 17.40
C PHE A 342 -0.60 -0.19 16.93
N PHE A 343 -0.80 -0.31 15.62
CA PHE A 343 -1.62 -1.34 14.97
C PHE A 343 -0.88 -1.95 13.77
N PRO A 344 0.28 -2.60 13.98
CA PRO A 344 0.99 -3.28 12.90
C PRO A 344 0.07 -4.33 12.27
N SER A 345 -0.04 -4.31 10.95
CA SER A 345 -0.88 -5.24 10.20
C SER A 345 -0.31 -5.43 8.80
N PRO A 346 0.19 -6.64 8.47
CA PRO A 346 0.67 -6.95 7.13
C PRO A 346 -0.40 -6.70 6.06
N THR A 347 -1.67 -7.02 6.36
CA THR A 347 -2.78 -6.78 5.43
C THR A 347 -2.97 -5.30 5.11
N MET A 348 -2.86 -4.42 6.12
CA MET A 348 -2.92 -2.97 5.90
C MET A 348 -1.68 -2.46 5.17
N ALA A 349 -0.49 -3.02 5.45
CA ALA A 349 0.74 -2.70 4.75
C ALA A 349 0.62 -2.99 3.26
N VAL A 350 0.22 -4.23 2.91
CA VAL A 350 -0.03 -4.66 1.54
C VAL A 350 -1.05 -3.75 0.85
N LEU A 351 -2.16 -3.44 1.51
CA LEU A 351 -3.19 -2.56 0.95
C LEU A 351 -2.64 -1.17 0.65
N PHE A 352 -1.98 -0.51 1.60
CA PHE A 352 -1.50 0.86 1.41
C PHE A 352 -0.35 0.94 0.41
N LEU A 353 0.58 -0.02 0.42
CA LEU A 353 1.64 -0.12 -0.58
C LEU A 353 1.03 -0.31 -1.98
N ALA A 354 0.02 -1.16 -2.13
CA ALA A 354 -0.67 -1.37 -3.40
C ALA A 354 -1.39 -0.10 -3.89
N ILE A 355 -2.07 0.62 -3.00
CA ILE A 355 -2.70 1.91 -3.33
C ILE A 355 -1.63 2.93 -3.74
N GLY A 356 -0.51 3.02 -3.00
CA GLY A 356 0.63 3.89 -3.31
C GLY A 356 1.22 3.59 -4.68
N ALA A 357 1.53 2.32 -4.97
CA ALA A 357 2.02 1.86 -6.27
C ALA A 357 1.05 2.22 -7.40
N GLY A 358 -0.25 1.96 -7.23
CA GLY A 358 -1.28 2.34 -8.19
C GLY A 358 -1.30 3.84 -8.48
N ALA A 359 -1.10 4.67 -7.47
CA ALA A 359 -1.03 6.11 -7.61
C ALA A 359 0.24 6.56 -8.34
N ILE A 360 1.40 5.99 -8.00
CA ILE A 360 2.68 6.24 -8.67
C ILE A 360 2.58 5.91 -10.16
N PHE A 361 2.05 4.73 -10.55
CA PHE A 361 1.89 4.38 -11.96
C PHE A 361 0.95 5.33 -12.69
N GLN A 362 -0.11 5.81 -12.04
CA GLN A 362 -1.01 6.78 -12.64
C GLN A 362 -0.33 8.13 -12.88
N VAL A 363 0.51 8.57 -11.96
CA VAL A 363 1.34 9.77 -12.13
C VAL A 363 2.34 9.60 -13.27
N VAL A 364 3.07 8.47 -13.33
CA VAL A 364 4.00 8.15 -14.43
C VAL A 364 3.27 8.20 -15.76
N TYR A 365 2.04 7.67 -15.82
CA TYR A 365 1.20 7.74 -17.01
C TYR A 365 0.87 9.18 -17.43
N GLU A 366 0.52 10.07 -16.49
CA GLU A 366 0.27 11.48 -16.81
C GLU A 366 1.53 12.25 -17.24
N ILE A 367 2.66 12.06 -16.55
CA ILE A 367 3.93 12.67 -16.95
C ILE A 367 4.32 12.18 -18.35
N SER A 368 4.12 10.89 -18.64
CA SER A 368 4.38 10.32 -19.97
C SER A 368 3.54 11.00 -21.05
N LYS A 369 2.25 11.28 -20.80
CA LYS A 369 1.42 12.08 -21.73
C LYS A 369 1.96 13.50 -21.92
N MET A 370 2.46 14.14 -20.87
CA MET A 370 3.06 15.49 -20.99
C MET A 370 4.33 15.46 -21.84
N ILE A 371 5.22 14.49 -21.62
CA ILE A 371 6.43 14.30 -22.42
C ILE A 371 6.08 14.04 -23.88
N GLN A 372 5.09 13.18 -24.17
CA GLN A 372 4.62 12.91 -25.53
C GLN A 372 4.08 14.17 -26.21
N ARG A 373 3.30 15.01 -25.52
CA ARG A 373 2.80 16.29 -26.05
C ARG A 373 3.92 17.26 -26.38
N ASP A 374 4.96 17.31 -25.55
CA ASP A 374 6.12 18.17 -25.80
C ASP A 374 6.96 17.67 -26.98
N GLN A 375 7.12 16.36 -27.13
CA GLN A 375 7.81 15.74 -28.25
C GLN A 375 7.08 15.88 -29.58
N ALA A 376 5.74 15.90 -29.56
CA ALA A 376 4.94 16.17 -30.77
C ALA A 376 5.21 17.56 -31.35
N LYS A 377 5.64 18.53 -30.53
CA LYS A 377 6.05 19.87 -30.97
C LYS A 377 7.50 19.91 -31.43
N GLU A 378 8.39 19.20 -30.74
CA GLU A 378 9.82 19.14 -31.04
C GLU A 378 10.37 17.77 -30.63
N PRO A 379 10.72 16.88 -31.58
CA PRO A 379 11.11 15.51 -31.26
C PRO A 379 12.45 15.47 -30.51
N MET A 380 12.39 15.11 -29.22
CA MET A 380 13.54 15.00 -28.33
C MET A 380 13.63 13.61 -27.65
N TYR A 381 13.39 12.54 -28.40
CA TYR A 381 13.33 11.16 -27.90
C TYR A 381 14.56 10.75 -27.07
N GLY A 382 15.78 11.08 -27.55
CA GLY A 382 17.02 10.76 -26.83
C GLY A 382 17.12 11.47 -25.48
N THR A 383 16.60 12.70 -25.38
CA THR A 383 16.58 13.46 -24.12
C THR A 383 15.62 12.81 -23.13
N ALA A 384 14.42 12.42 -23.58
CA ALA A 384 13.46 11.71 -22.73
C ALA A 384 14.01 10.35 -22.27
N PHE A 385 14.54 9.55 -23.20
CA PHE A 385 15.11 8.24 -22.87
C PHE A 385 16.24 8.37 -21.86
N SER A 386 17.19 9.30 -22.10
CA SER A 386 18.29 9.55 -21.17
C SER A 386 17.80 10.00 -19.79
N GLY A 387 16.74 10.82 -19.74
CA GLY A 387 16.14 11.26 -18.49
C GLY A 387 15.52 10.09 -17.72
N VAL A 388 14.65 9.31 -18.34
CA VAL A 388 14.03 8.12 -17.70
C VAL A 388 15.10 7.17 -17.17
N LEU A 389 16.09 6.82 -18.00
CA LEU A 389 17.17 5.92 -17.60
C LEU A 389 18.01 6.52 -16.45
N THR A 390 18.32 7.82 -16.50
CA THR A 390 19.03 8.51 -15.42
C THR A 390 18.23 8.46 -14.12
N GLY A 391 16.93 8.70 -14.16
CA GLY A 391 16.06 8.59 -12.98
C GLY A 391 16.09 7.19 -12.37
N MET A 392 15.89 6.16 -13.19
CA MET A 392 15.95 4.77 -12.70
C MET A 392 17.34 4.41 -12.14
N LEU A 393 18.41 4.82 -12.81
CA LEU A 393 19.78 4.58 -12.36
C LEU A 393 20.09 5.31 -11.05
N LEU A 394 19.59 6.53 -10.85
CA LEU A 394 19.80 7.29 -9.61
C LEU A 394 19.21 6.55 -8.41
N LEU A 395 17.96 6.06 -8.50
CA LEU A 395 17.39 5.28 -7.39
C LEU A 395 18.04 3.92 -7.23
N TRP A 396 18.42 3.25 -8.32
CA TRP A 396 19.15 1.99 -8.23
C TRP A 396 20.52 2.16 -7.53
N VAL A 397 21.30 3.18 -7.89
CA VAL A 397 22.56 3.51 -7.21
C VAL A 397 22.30 3.90 -5.76
N THR A 398 21.25 4.67 -5.49
CA THR A 398 20.87 5.04 -4.11
C THR A 398 20.58 3.78 -3.30
N GLY A 399 19.78 2.84 -3.82
CA GLY A 399 19.51 1.56 -3.17
C GLY A 399 20.77 0.71 -2.95
N LEU A 400 21.72 0.72 -3.90
CA LEU A 400 23.02 0.05 -3.76
C LEU A 400 23.94 0.66 -2.70
N LEU A 401 23.84 1.97 -2.45
CA LEU A 401 24.67 2.64 -1.44
C LEU A 401 24.09 2.50 -0.03
N ILE A 402 22.79 2.23 0.05
CA ILE A 402 22.08 2.12 1.32
C ILE A 402 22.12 0.68 1.82
N LYS A 403 21.94 -0.33 0.94
CA LYS A 403 22.18 -1.76 1.24
C LYS A 403 23.66 -2.06 1.46
#